data_AF-A0AAQ2C464-F1
#
_entry.id   AF-A0AAQ2C464-F1
#
_cell.length_a   1.000
_cell.length_b   1.000
_cell.length_c   1.000
_cell.angle_alpha   90.00
_cell.angle_beta   90.00
_cell.angle_gamma   90.00
#
_symmetry.space_group_name_H-M   'P 1'
#
loop_
_entity.id
_entity.type
_entity.pdbx_description
1 polymer ?
#
loop_
_entity_poly.entity_id
_entity_poly.type
_entity_poly.pdbx_seq_one_letter_code
_entity_poly.pdbx_strand_id
1 'polypeptide(L)'
;MTTYRDLTSHGIPTRTAASLVGLPRATATRTPRTRAARQVVVPANRLDVLARARILTVVNSARFVDLPPIQIYAQLLDEGVYLASISTIYRVLAENKQVKERRRLARHPARAIPELVATAPGQVYTCYADIVIMPMLVSDPSFQAGTGLKRSA
;
A
#
# COMPACT_ATOMS: atom_id res chain seq x y z
N MET A 1 -25.96 21.63 11.66
CA MET A 1 -25.30 22.87 11.15
C MET A 1 -26.29 24.00 10.89
N THR A 2 -27.60 23.74 10.81
CA THR A 2 -28.64 24.76 10.60
C THR A 2 -28.81 25.67 11.83
N THR A 3 -28.91 25.10 13.03
CA THR A 3 -29.09 25.85 14.29
C THR A 3 -28.01 26.91 14.57
N TYR A 4 -26.73 26.61 14.34
CA TYR A 4 -25.66 27.60 14.46
C TYR A 4 -25.82 28.76 13.47
N ARG A 5 -26.20 28.44 12.23
CA ARG A 5 -26.42 29.45 11.17
C ARG A 5 -27.64 30.32 11.47
N ASP A 6 -28.70 29.74 12.04
CA ASP A 6 -29.91 30.46 12.42
C ASP A 6 -29.63 31.45 13.58
N LEU A 7 -28.84 31.06 14.58
CA LEU A 7 -28.45 31.99 15.66
C LEU A 7 -27.63 33.17 15.10
N THR A 8 -26.69 32.90 14.19
CA THR A 8 -25.89 33.96 13.58
C THR A 8 -26.70 34.87 12.65
N SER A 9 -27.75 34.38 11.99
CA SER A 9 -28.61 35.20 11.13
C SER A 9 -29.50 36.15 11.94
N HIS A 10 -29.81 35.80 13.20
CA HIS A 10 -30.54 36.66 14.15
C HIS A 10 -29.63 37.61 14.94
N GLY A 11 -28.37 37.80 14.50
CA GLY A 11 -27.44 38.78 15.08
C GLY A 11 -26.70 38.32 16.33
N ILE A 12 -26.79 37.04 16.71
CA ILE A 12 -26.02 36.51 17.85
C ILE A 12 -24.56 36.34 17.43
N PRO A 13 -23.59 36.81 18.24
CA PRO A 13 -22.18 36.70 17.88
C PRO A 13 -21.75 35.23 17.79
N THR A 14 -20.89 34.94 16.81
CA THR A 14 -20.40 33.59 16.47
C THR A 14 -19.78 32.84 17.65
N ARG A 15 -19.23 33.55 18.65
CA ARG A 15 -18.77 32.97 19.93
C ARG A 15 -19.90 32.33 20.70
N THR A 16 -20.94 33.11 20.95
CA THR A 16 -22.08 32.73 21.77
C THR A 16 -22.88 31.66 21.07
N ALA A 17 -23.10 31.78 19.76
CA ALA A 17 -23.75 30.75 18.95
C ALA A 17 -22.98 29.40 18.99
N ALA A 18 -21.65 29.43 18.90
CA ALA A 18 -20.83 28.20 18.99
C ALA A 18 -20.92 27.55 20.38
N SER A 19 -20.85 28.36 21.44
CA SER A 19 -20.99 27.90 22.83
C SER A 19 -22.37 27.31 23.11
N LEU A 20 -23.45 27.94 22.63
CA LEU A 20 -24.83 27.47 22.82
C LEU A 20 -25.11 26.15 22.10
N VAL A 21 -24.55 25.96 20.90
CA VAL A 21 -24.74 24.73 20.11
C VAL A 21 -23.74 23.64 20.53
N GLY A 22 -22.77 23.94 21.39
CA GLY A 22 -21.75 22.99 21.84
C GLY A 22 -20.79 22.55 20.73
N LEU A 23 -20.64 23.34 19.66
CA LEU A 23 -19.80 23.03 18.51
C LEU A 23 -18.54 23.91 18.50
N PRO A 24 -17.35 23.34 18.23
CA PRO A 24 -16.17 24.14 17.93
C PRO A 24 -16.42 25.04 16.71
N ARG A 25 -16.01 26.31 16.80
CA ARG A 25 -16.19 27.29 15.71
C ARG A 25 -15.66 26.81 14.36
N ALA A 26 -14.50 26.15 14.38
CA ALA A 26 -13.87 25.58 13.19
C ALA A 26 -14.76 24.53 12.49
N THR A 27 -15.57 23.80 13.25
CA THR A 27 -16.51 22.80 12.75
C THR A 27 -17.79 23.45 12.24
N ALA A 28 -18.25 24.51 12.90
CA ALA A 28 -19.51 25.20 12.58
C ALA A 28 -19.46 25.93 11.23
N THR A 29 -18.30 26.44 10.83
CA THR A 29 -18.09 27.08 9.51
C THR A 29 -17.66 26.09 8.43
N ARG A 30 -17.26 24.87 8.79
CA ARG A 30 -16.79 23.87 7.83
C ARG A 30 -17.94 23.37 6.97
N THR A 31 -17.89 23.63 5.67
CA THR A 31 -18.79 22.99 4.71
C THR A 31 -18.38 21.52 4.57
N PRO A 32 -19.25 20.55 4.94
CA PRO A 32 -18.94 19.15 4.72
C PRO A 32 -18.82 18.91 3.21
N ARG A 33 -17.76 18.22 2.79
CA ARG A 33 -17.65 17.75 1.40
C ARG A 33 -18.74 16.71 1.18
N THR A 34 -19.85 17.09 0.56
CA THR A 34 -20.79 16.12 0.02
C THR A 34 -20.02 15.28 -0.98
N ARG A 35 -19.81 13.99 -0.67
CA ARG A 35 -19.31 13.03 -1.67
C ARG A 35 -20.40 12.91 -2.72
N ALA A 36 -20.34 13.75 -3.74
CA ALA A 36 -21.14 13.57 -4.93
C ALA A 36 -20.86 12.15 -5.45
N ALA A 37 -21.92 11.39 -5.73
CA ALA A 37 -21.79 10.12 -6.41
C ALA A 37 -21.09 10.40 -7.74
N ARG A 38 -19.79 10.09 -7.80
CA ARG A 38 -19.00 10.31 -9.00
C ARG A 38 -19.52 9.31 -10.01
N GLN A 39 -20.16 9.81 -11.07
CA GLN A 39 -20.54 8.96 -12.20
C GLN A 39 -19.29 8.22 -12.65
N VAL A 40 -19.38 6.90 -12.69
CA VAL A 40 -18.29 6.04 -13.17
C VAL A 40 -18.25 6.21 -14.68
N VAL A 41 -17.52 7.23 -15.14
CA VAL A 41 -17.27 7.42 -16.56
C VAL A 41 -16.36 6.30 -17.01
N VAL A 42 -16.87 5.45 -17.90
CA VAL A 42 -16.06 4.41 -18.52
C VAL A 42 -15.08 5.11 -19.47
N PRO A 43 -13.76 4.93 -19.31
CA PRO A 43 -12.79 5.61 -20.16
C PRO A 43 -12.94 5.15 -21.62
N ALA A 44 -12.82 6.08 -22.57
CA ALA A 44 -12.93 5.80 -24.00
C ALA A 44 -11.92 4.74 -24.48
N ASN A 45 -10.74 4.68 -23.86
CA ASN A 45 -9.70 3.69 -24.17
C ASN A 45 -9.91 2.35 -23.46
N ARG A 46 -11.13 2.05 -23.01
CA ARG A 46 -11.42 0.74 -22.42
C ARG A 46 -11.33 -0.31 -23.52
N LEU A 47 -10.42 -1.26 -23.32
CA LEU A 47 -10.29 -2.40 -24.21
C LEU A 47 -11.60 -3.18 -24.26
N ASP A 48 -12.13 -3.36 -25.46
CA ASP A 48 -13.31 -4.16 -25.73
C ASP A 48 -13.07 -5.63 -25.33
N VAL A 49 -14.16 -6.35 -25.02
CA VAL A 49 -14.12 -7.75 -24.59
C VAL A 49 -13.47 -8.63 -25.66
N LEU A 50 -13.77 -8.37 -26.95
CA LEU A 50 -13.18 -9.11 -28.06
C LEU A 50 -11.67 -8.87 -28.17
N ALA A 51 -11.22 -7.64 -27.97
CA ALA A 51 -9.80 -7.30 -27.96
C ALA A 51 -9.06 -8.01 -26.83
N ARG A 52 -9.67 -8.09 -25.64
CA ARG A 52 -9.12 -8.85 -24.50
C ARG A 52 -9.04 -10.34 -24.78
N ALA A 53 -10.07 -10.91 -25.39
CA ALA A 53 -10.07 -12.32 -25.79
C ALA A 53 -8.95 -12.63 -26.80
N ARG A 54 -8.76 -11.77 -27.81
CA ARG A 54 -7.64 -11.90 -28.76
C ARG A 54 -6.28 -11.88 -28.06
N ILE A 55 -6.07 -10.98 -27.10
CA ILE A 55 -4.82 -10.94 -26.31
C ILE A 55 -4.59 -12.27 -25.59
N LEU A 56 -5.63 -12.81 -24.94
CA LEU A 56 -5.53 -14.10 -24.23
C LEU A 56 -5.24 -15.26 -25.19
N THR A 57 -5.86 -15.29 -26.36
CA THR A 57 -5.60 -16.34 -27.35
C THR A 57 -4.17 -16.31 -27.85
N VAL A 58 -3.62 -15.12 -28.15
CA VAL A 58 -2.24 -14.98 -28.62
C VAL A 58 -1.26 -15.36 -27.52
N VAL A 59 -1.39 -14.78 -26.32
CA VAL A 59 -0.45 -15.02 -25.22
C VAL A 59 -0.46 -16.47 -24.74
N ASN A 60 -1.62 -17.14 -24.74
CA ASN A 60 -1.73 -18.56 -24.36
C ASN A 60 -1.50 -19.53 -25.55
N SER A 61 -1.08 -19.04 -26.71
CA SER A 61 -0.73 -19.93 -27.83
C SER A 61 0.51 -20.77 -27.52
N ALA A 62 0.62 -21.94 -28.13
CA ALA A 62 1.75 -22.86 -27.94
C ALA A 62 3.12 -22.19 -28.21
N ARG A 63 3.15 -21.18 -29.09
CA ARG A 63 4.36 -20.43 -29.41
C ARG A 63 4.83 -19.54 -28.25
N PHE A 64 3.90 -19.00 -27.47
CA PHE A 64 4.18 -17.94 -26.49
C PHE A 64 3.97 -18.36 -25.03
N VAL A 65 3.52 -19.58 -24.78
CA VAL A 65 3.14 -20.08 -23.44
C VAL A 65 4.25 -19.96 -22.39
N ASP A 66 5.51 -20.20 -22.78
CA ASP A 66 6.66 -20.15 -21.86
C ASP A 66 7.37 -18.78 -21.83
N LEU A 67 7.00 -17.86 -22.72
CA LEU A 67 7.65 -16.58 -22.89
C LEU A 67 7.04 -15.51 -21.95
N PRO A 68 7.86 -14.62 -21.37
CA PRO A 68 7.35 -13.49 -20.63
C PRO A 68 6.66 -12.47 -21.57
N PRO A 69 5.63 -11.73 -21.10
CA PRO A 69 4.89 -10.78 -21.94
C PRO A 69 5.73 -9.73 -22.66
N ILE A 70 6.88 -9.34 -22.09
CA ILE A 70 7.81 -8.40 -22.72
C ILE A 70 8.49 -8.99 -23.97
N GLN A 71 8.80 -10.28 -23.97
CA GLN A 71 9.40 -10.96 -25.11
C GLN A 71 8.35 -11.23 -26.19
N ILE A 72 7.13 -11.61 -25.80
CA ILE A 72 5.99 -11.75 -26.72
C ILE A 72 5.74 -10.43 -27.45
N TYR A 73 5.73 -9.31 -26.71
CA TYR A 73 5.55 -7.98 -27.28
C TYR A 73 6.64 -7.63 -28.31
N ALA A 74 7.92 -7.88 -28.00
CA ALA A 74 9.02 -7.64 -28.93
C ALA A 74 8.88 -8.49 -30.20
N GLN A 75 8.64 -9.79 -30.07
CA GLN A 75 8.48 -10.69 -31.22
C GLN A 75 7.31 -10.30 -32.13
N LEU A 76 6.17 -9.90 -31.53
CA LEU A 76 5.02 -9.43 -32.30
C LEU A 76 5.33 -8.12 -33.04
N LEU A 77 6.10 -7.22 -32.45
CA LEU A 77 6.55 -6.00 -33.12
C LEU A 77 7.53 -6.28 -34.25
N ASP A 78 8.45 -7.23 -34.07
CA ASP A 78 9.37 -7.66 -35.12
C ASP A 78 8.60 -8.22 -36.34
N GLU A 79 7.43 -8.83 -36.11
CA GLU A 79 6.49 -9.29 -37.14
C GLU A 79 5.58 -8.17 -37.70
N GLY A 80 5.70 -6.95 -37.20
CA GLY A 80 4.87 -5.81 -37.58
C GLY A 80 3.44 -5.84 -37.01
N VAL A 81 3.16 -6.72 -36.04
CA VAL A 81 1.84 -6.91 -35.44
C VAL A 81 1.77 -6.19 -34.09
N TYR A 82 1.02 -5.09 -34.04
CA TYR A 82 0.73 -4.43 -32.76
C TYR A 82 -0.53 -5.01 -32.12
N LEU A 83 -0.35 -5.79 -31.04
CA LEU A 83 -1.45 -6.38 -30.29
C LEU A 83 -2.04 -5.41 -29.24
N ALA A 84 -1.19 -4.92 -28.34
CA ALA A 84 -1.51 -3.92 -27.30
C ALA A 84 -0.22 -3.46 -26.61
N SER A 85 -0.30 -2.41 -25.76
CA SER A 85 0.82 -2.02 -24.92
C SER A 85 1.16 -3.10 -23.87
N ILE A 86 2.43 -3.19 -23.48
CA ILE A 86 2.92 -4.16 -22.48
C ILE A 86 2.09 -4.09 -21.18
N SER A 87 1.83 -2.88 -20.67
CA SER A 87 1.02 -2.68 -19.47
C SER A 87 -0.41 -3.22 -19.62
N THR A 88 -1.00 -3.13 -20.82
CA THR A 88 -2.34 -3.66 -21.10
C THR A 88 -2.33 -5.18 -21.07
N ILE A 89 -1.31 -5.82 -21.65
CA ILE A 89 -1.16 -7.27 -21.62
C ILE A 89 -1.06 -7.75 -20.16
N TYR A 90 -0.22 -7.13 -19.33
CA TYR A 90 -0.14 -7.47 -17.90
C TYR A 90 -1.46 -7.27 -17.15
N ARG A 91 -2.21 -6.19 -17.44
CA ARG A 91 -3.53 -5.97 -16.83
C ARG A 91 -4.51 -7.08 -17.19
N VAL A 92 -4.57 -7.48 -18.46
CA VAL A 92 -5.44 -8.59 -18.92
C VAL A 92 -5.05 -9.90 -18.26
N LEU A 93 -3.75 -10.22 -18.18
CA LEU A 93 -3.28 -11.45 -17.52
C LEU A 93 -3.55 -11.43 -16.00
N ALA A 94 -3.43 -10.26 -15.35
CA ALA A 94 -3.72 -10.12 -13.93
C ALA A 94 -5.22 -10.30 -13.63
N GLU A 95 -6.10 -9.72 -14.44
CA GLU A 95 -7.56 -9.92 -14.35
C GLU A 95 -7.94 -11.41 -14.49
N ASN A 96 -7.20 -12.17 -15.32
CA ASN A 96 -7.40 -13.61 -15.52
C ASN A 96 -6.59 -14.49 -14.55
N LYS A 97 -5.96 -13.91 -13.52
CA LYS A 97 -5.15 -14.62 -12.50
C LYS A 97 -3.99 -15.46 -13.09
N GLN A 98 -3.49 -15.07 -14.27
CA GLN A 98 -2.37 -15.71 -14.96
C GLN A 98 -1.01 -15.08 -14.61
N VAL A 99 -1.01 -13.94 -13.92
CA VAL A 99 0.19 -13.37 -13.31
C VAL A 99 0.33 -13.95 -11.91
N LYS A 100 1.32 -14.83 -11.73
CA LYS A 100 1.71 -15.36 -10.43
C LYS A 100 3.18 -15.08 -10.18
N GLU A 101 3.50 -14.83 -8.92
CA GLU A 101 4.90 -14.75 -8.48
C GLU A 101 5.56 -16.11 -8.75
N ARG A 102 6.50 -16.13 -9.70
CA ARG A 102 7.20 -17.36 -10.10
C ARG A 102 8.33 -17.70 -9.12
N ARG A 103 8.83 -16.72 -8.37
CA ARG A 103 9.94 -16.95 -7.43
C ARG A 103 9.40 -17.65 -6.18
N ARG A 104 10.13 -18.67 -5.75
CA ARG A 104 9.97 -19.26 -4.42
C ARG A 104 10.55 -18.29 -3.38
N LEU A 105 9.83 -17.20 -3.12
CA LEU A 105 10.24 -16.23 -2.11
C LEU A 105 10.25 -16.89 -0.74
N ALA A 106 11.38 -16.77 -0.05
CA ALA A 106 11.52 -17.27 1.30
C ALA A 106 10.59 -16.49 2.23
N ARG A 107 9.62 -17.18 2.83
CA ARG A 107 8.71 -16.61 3.84
C ARG A 107 9.30 -16.88 5.22
N HIS A 108 10.43 -16.26 5.54
CA HIS A 108 10.95 -16.30 6.90
C HIS A 108 10.22 -15.27 7.76
N PRO A 109 9.75 -15.66 8.96
CA PRO A 109 9.26 -14.67 9.92
C PRO A 109 10.39 -13.70 10.25
N ALA A 110 10.05 -12.44 10.52
CA ALA A 110 11.03 -11.44 10.91
C ALA A 110 11.82 -11.94 12.14
N ARG A 111 13.16 -11.92 12.05
CA ARG A 111 14.04 -12.30 13.15
C ARG A 111 13.65 -11.53 14.40
N ALA A 112 13.39 -12.23 15.51
CA ALA A 112 13.18 -11.59 16.80
C ALA A 112 14.48 -10.90 17.22
N ILE A 113 14.45 -9.59 17.35
CA ILE A 113 15.55 -8.80 17.90
C ILE A 113 15.43 -8.90 19.42
N PRO A 114 16.43 -9.44 20.14
CA PRO A 114 16.36 -9.53 21.59
C PRO A 114 16.42 -8.13 22.22
N GLU A 115 15.54 -7.85 23.17
CA GLU A 115 15.59 -6.64 23.99
C GLU A 115 16.54 -6.89 25.17
N LEU A 116 17.63 -6.12 25.24
CA LEU A 116 18.60 -6.21 26.33
C LEU A 116 18.38 -5.02 27.27
N VAL A 117 18.26 -5.30 28.57
CA VAL A 117 18.11 -4.29 29.63
C VAL A 117 19.31 -4.41 30.57
N ALA A 118 20.14 -3.37 30.65
CA ALA A 118 21.25 -3.31 31.60
C ALA A 118 20.74 -2.90 32.99
N THR A 119 21.05 -3.69 34.01
CA THR A 119 20.79 -3.40 35.44
C THR A 119 22.01 -2.81 36.15
N ALA A 120 23.20 -2.92 35.57
CA ALA A 120 24.45 -2.36 36.08
C ALA A 120 25.36 -1.85 34.95
N PRO A 121 26.30 -0.93 35.23
CA PRO A 121 27.30 -0.47 34.26
C PRO A 121 28.13 -1.64 33.71
N GLY A 122 28.42 -1.60 32.40
CA GLY A 122 29.30 -2.58 31.73
C GLY A 122 28.63 -3.92 31.36
N GLN A 123 27.30 -4.05 31.46
CA GLN A 123 26.58 -5.29 31.12
C GLN A 123 26.19 -5.42 29.64
N VAL A 124 25.98 -4.30 28.93
CA VAL A 124 25.58 -4.30 27.53
C VAL A 124 26.50 -3.35 26.76
N TYR A 125 27.17 -3.88 25.74
CA TYR A 125 28.01 -3.12 24.83
C TYR A 125 27.35 -3.04 23.46
N THR A 126 27.08 -1.82 22.99
CA THR A 126 26.61 -1.57 21.63
C THR A 126 27.80 -1.13 20.77
N CYS A 127 28.25 -1.98 19.84
CA CYS A 127 29.19 -1.56 18.81
C CYS A 127 28.39 -1.05 17.60
N TYR A 128 28.46 0.25 17.32
CA TYR A 128 27.96 0.80 16.05
C TYR A 128 29.04 0.63 14.98
N ALA A 129 28.77 -0.24 14.02
CA ALA A 129 29.39 -0.17 12.70
C ALA A 129 28.29 -0.49 11.69
N ASP A 130 27.90 0.53 10.91
CA ASP A 130 26.69 0.59 10.07
C ASP A 130 26.59 -0.46 8.93
N ILE A 131 27.48 -1.46 8.89
CA ILE A 131 27.62 -2.39 7.75
C ILE A 131 27.64 -3.87 8.19
N VAL A 132 27.83 -4.20 9.48
CA VAL A 132 27.93 -5.60 9.93
C VAL A 132 27.19 -5.81 11.26
N ILE A 133 26.19 -6.71 11.26
CA ILE A 133 25.61 -7.23 12.52
C ILE A 133 26.64 -8.20 13.13
N MET A 134 27.47 -7.69 14.04
CA MET A 134 28.28 -8.55 14.92
C MET A 134 27.41 -9.06 16.08
N PRO A 135 27.65 -10.29 16.59
CA PRO A 135 26.99 -10.75 17.81
C PRO A 135 27.40 -9.82 18.96
N MET A 136 26.40 -9.25 19.64
CA MET A 136 26.62 -8.43 20.85
C MET A 136 27.39 -9.25 21.89
N LEU A 137 28.53 -8.73 22.33
CA LEU A 137 29.33 -9.32 23.41
C LEU A 137 28.64 -9.05 24.75
N VAL A 138 28.08 -10.10 25.33
CA VAL A 138 27.58 -10.11 26.71
C VAL A 138 28.75 -10.53 27.60
N SER A 139 29.21 -9.65 28.49
CA SER A 139 30.36 -9.92 29.37
C SER A 139 30.02 -10.79 30.58
N ASP A 140 28.74 -10.94 30.91
CA ASP A 140 28.27 -11.62 32.12
C ASP A 140 27.37 -12.83 31.75
N PRO A 141 27.76 -14.07 32.06
CA PRO A 141 26.98 -15.27 31.72
C PRO A 141 25.64 -15.39 32.48
N SER A 142 25.41 -14.54 33.49
CA SER A 142 24.15 -14.46 34.24
C SER A 142 23.08 -13.57 33.59
N PHE A 143 23.44 -12.85 32.52
CA PHE A 143 22.56 -11.89 31.86
C PHE A 143 21.45 -12.60 31.05
N GLN A 144 20.20 -12.43 31.46
CA GLN A 144 19.06 -12.98 30.73
C GLN A 144 18.51 -11.96 29.72
N ALA A 145 18.50 -12.33 28.44
CA ALA A 145 17.74 -11.59 27.44
C ALA A 145 16.25 -11.68 27.79
N GLY A 146 15.62 -10.54 28.05
CA GLY A 146 14.19 -10.49 28.28
C GLY A 146 13.49 -11.00 27.02
N THR A 147 12.65 -12.03 27.14
CA THR A 147 11.79 -12.44 26.02
C THR A 147 10.68 -11.40 25.91
N GLY A 148 11.00 -10.29 25.26
CA GLY A 148 10.05 -9.19 25.03
C GLY A 148 8.89 -9.70 24.19
N LEU A 149 7.75 -9.95 24.85
CA LEU A 149 6.46 -10.09 24.18
C LEU A 149 6.24 -8.75 23.47
N LYS A 150 6.34 -8.74 22.13
CA LYS A 150 6.10 -7.53 21.32
C LYS A 150 4.78 -6.89 21.77
N ARG A 151 4.85 -5.70 22.37
CA ARG A 151 3.66 -4.87 22.55
C ARG A 151 3.17 -4.49 21.15
N SER A 152 2.08 -5.10 20.73
CA SER A 152 1.33 -4.74 19.53
C SER A 152 0.90 -3.27 19.63
N ALA A 153 1.29 -2.47 18.65
CA ALA A 153 0.67 -1.19 18.31
C ALA A 153 -0.03 -1.34 16.96
#